data_AF-A0A7J6GRT7-F1
#
_entry.id   AF-A0A7J6GRT7-F1
#
_cell.length_a   1.000
_cell.length_b   1.000
_cell.length_c   1.000
_cell.angle_alpha   90.00
_cell.angle_beta   90.00
_cell.angle_gamma   90.00
#
_symmetry.space_group_name_H-M   'P 1'
#
loop_
_entity.id
_entity.type
_entity.pdbx_description
1 polymer ?
#
loop_
_entity_poly.entity_id
_entity_poly.type
_entity_poly.pdbx_seq_one_letter_code
_entity_poly.pdbx_strand_id
1 'polypeptide(L)'
;MTGNIFTSSIICNCLNLKIKWDLRILKDHFGNVDIKRILSIPLAPTPREDMLIWHHLDTGYYIVKSGYHLAASLESMDVDSSSSSNRQWWNRFWSLKLPKKVKMFAWRFINDALPTAVNLMHRKISTSSACILCLCA
;
A
#
# COMPACT_ATOMS: atom_id res chain seq x y z
N MET A 1 -5.35 3.02 7.36
CA MET A 1 -3.98 2.94 7.92
C MET A 1 -3.70 4.20 8.72
N THR A 2 -4.17 4.22 9.96
CA THR A 2 -4.09 5.33 10.94
C THR A 2 -2.97 5.08 11.95
N GLY A 3 -1.87 4.48 11.51
CA GLY A 3 -0.74 4.15 12.38
C GLY A 3 0.39 5.12 12.12
N ASN A 4 0.37 6.28 12.79
CA ASN A 4 1.53 7.15 13.09
C ASN A 4 1.12 8.53 13.64
N ILE A 5 -0.17 8.88 13.67
CA ILE A 5 -0.61 10.18 14.21
C ILE A 5 -0.56 10.18 15.75
N PHE A 6 -0.82 9.03 16.39
CA PHE A 6 -0.81 8.91 17.85
C PHE A 6 0.58 8.87 18.49
N THR A 7 1.63 8.49 17.75
CA THR A 7 2.99 8.42 18.31
C THR A 7 3.63 9.80 18.43
N SER A 8 3.31 10.74 17.53
CA SER A 8 3.83 12.11 17.61
C SER A 8 3.41 12.83 18.89
N SER A 9 2.14 12.70 19.31
CA SER A 9 1.63 13.39 20.50
C SER A 9 2.25 12.90 21.81
N ILE A 10 2.52 11.60 21.96
CA ILE A 10 3.14 11.05 23.18
C ILE A 10 4.62 11.45 23.26
N ILE A 11 5.30 11.46 22.12
CA ILE A 11 6.73 11.85 22.05
C ILE A 11 6.89 13.34 22.41
N CYS A 12 6.02 14.22 21.93
CA CYS A 12 6.07 15.65 22.30
C CYS A 12 5.91 15.87 23.82
N ASN A 13 5.12 15.06 24.50
CA ASN A 13 4.95 15.15 25.96
C ASN A 13 6.20 14.66 26.75
N CYS A 14 7.17 14.03 26.08
CA CYS A 14 8.45 13.63 26.67
C CYS A 14 9.53 14.73 26.58
N LEU A 15 9.20 15.92 26.06
CA LEU A 15 10.12 17.06 25.95
C LEU A 15 9.95 18.01 27.14
N ASN A 16 11.05 18.36 27.79
CA ASN A 16 11.09 19.37 28.84
C ASN A 16 11.05 20.81 28.28
N LEU A 17 10.74 21.80 29.13
CA LEU A 17 10.73 23.24 28.83
C LEU A 17 12.04 23.80 28.22
N LYS A 18 13.14 23.05 28.31
CA LYS A 18 14.45 23.40 27.71
C LYS A 18 14.73 22.67 26.39
N ILE A 19 13.72 22.08 25.76
CA ILE A 19 13.84 21.27 24.52
C ILE A 19 14.88 20.15 24.72
N LYS A 20 14.67 19.34 25.76
CA LYS A 20 15.49 18.17 26.07
C LYS A 20 14.58 16.98 26.37
N TRP A 21 14.97 15.81 25.86
CA TRP A 21 14.30 14.54 26.14
C TRP A 21 14.33 14.21 27.63
N ASP A 22 13.17 13.90 28.22
CA ASP A 22 13.09 13.37 29.57
C ASP A 22 13.31 11.85 29.57
N LEU A 23 14.52 11.43 29.95
CA LEU A 23 14.89 10.02 30.01
C LEU A 23 14.06 9.21 31.01
N ARG A 24 13.43 9.85 32.01
CA ARG A 24 12.60 9.14 33.00
C ARG A 24 11.28 8.71 32.36
N ILE A 25 10.62 9.63 31.67
CA ILE A 25 9.35 9.38 30.98
C ILE A 25 9.57 8.39 29.83
N LEU A 26 10.67 8.53 29.09
CA LEU A 26 11.05 7.64 28.00
C LEU A 26 11.23 6.19 28.46
N LYS A 27 11.90 5.95 29.58
CA LYS A 27 12.12 4.60 30.13
C LYS A 27 10.86 3.95 30.67
N ASP A 28 9.89 4.75 31.10
CA ASP A 28 8.63 4.27 31.65
C ASP A 28 7.65 3.83 30.54
N HIS A 29 7.68 4.51 29.38
CA HIS A 29 6.70 4.29 28.30
C HIS A 29 7.27 3.51 27.10
N PHE A 30 8.59 3.48 26.88
CA PHE A 30 9.19 2.90 25.68
C PHE A 30 10.27 1.86 26.00
N GLY A 31 10.41 0.87 25.12
CA GLY A 31 11.50 -0.11 25.19
C GLY A 31 12.84 0.48 24.77
N ASN A 32 13.96 -0.13 25.20
CA ASN A 32 15.31 0.38 24.91
C ASN A 32 15.62 0.60 23.42
N VAL A 33 15.00 -0.17 22.52
CA VAL A 33 15.16 -0.01 21.07
C VAL A 33 14.52 1.29 20.59
N ASP A 34 13.32 1.59 21.08
CA ASP A 34 12.58 2.79 20.71
C ASP A 34 13.16 4.03 21.38
N ILE A 35 13.66 3.93 22.62
CA ILE A 35 14.40 5.02 23.27
C ILE A 35 15.60 5.45 22.43
N LYS A 36 16.39 4.50 21.91
CA LYS A 36 17.53 4.80 21.04
C LYS A 36 17.10 5.52 19.76
N ARG A 37 15.96 5.12 19.17
CA ARG A 37 15.40 5.77 17.99
C ARG A 37 14.90 7.18 18.31
N ILE A 38 14.19 7.38 19.41
CA ILE A 38 13.67 8.69 19.82
C ILE A 38 14.83 9.66 20.09
N LEU A 39 15.88 9.22 20.78
CA LEU A 39 17.07 10.04 21.04
C LEU A 39 17.85 10.42 19.78
N SER A 40 17.69 9.66 18.68
CA SER A 40 18.31 9.98 17.39
C SER A 40 17.56 11.08 16.61
N ILE A 41 16.34 11.44 17.03
CA ILE A 41 15.55 12.49 16.39
C ILE A 41 16.19 13.85 16.73
N PRO A 42 16.63 14.62 15.73
CA PRO A 42 17.20 15.94 15.97
C PRO A 42 16.11 16.89 16.47
N LEU A 43 16.36 17.53 17.61
CA LEU A 43 15.47 18.55 18.17
C LEU A 43 15.76 19.90 17.52
N ALA A 44 14.70 20.62 17.13
CA ALA A 44 14.85 21.98 16.65
C ALA A 44 15.34 22.88 17.80
N PRO A 45 16.38 23.71 17.58
CA PRO A 45 16.89 24.62 18.61
C PRO A 45 15.90 25.74 18.96
N THR A 46 14.89 25.97 18.12
CA THR A 46 13.83 26.93 18.34
C THR A 46 12.46 26.25 18.31
N PRO A 47 11.54 26.66 19.19
CA PRO A 47 10.18 26.16 19.16
C PRO A 47 9.53 26.59 17.84
N ARG A 48 9.06 25.60 17.08
CA ARG A 48 8.29 25.76 15.85
C ARG A 48 7.04 24.90 15.95
N GLU A 49 5.99 25.29 15.23
CA GLU A 49 4.79 24.47 15.12
C GLU A 49 5.10 23.18 14.37
N ASP A 50 4.44 22.09 14.79
CA ASP A 50 4.55 20.79 14.14
C ASP A 50 4.03 20.86 12.71
N MET A 51 4.79 20.27 11.78
CA MET A 51 4.42 20.22 10.36
C MET A 51 4.41 18.77 9.87
N LEU A 52 3.44 18.44 9.02
CA LEU A 52 3.42 17.14 8.34
C LEU A 52 4.53 17.09 7.30
N ILE A 53 5.41 16.10 7.43
CA ILE A 53 6.54 15.86 6.52
C ILE A 53 6.39 14.50 5.86
N TRP A 54 6.51 14.47 4.54
CA TRP A 54 6.50 13.27 3.74
C TRP A 54 7.91 12.68 3.62
N HIS A 55 8.23 11.68 4.46
CA HIS A 55 9.56 11.07 4.55
C HIS A 55 9.99 10.29 3.28
N HIS A 56 9.08 9.98 2.35
CA HIS A 56 9.43 9.27 1.11
C HIS A 56 10.02 10.18 0.03
N LEU A 57 10.29 11.44 0.35
CA LEU A 57 10.91 12.40 -0.56
C LEU A 57 11.85 13.31 0.23
N ASP A 58 13.06 13.55 -0.29
CA ASP A 58 14.08 14.38 0.39
C ASP A 58 13.64 15.82 0.61
N THR A 59 12.69 16.31 -0.19
CA THR A 59 12.12 17.65 -0.03
C THR A 59 11.10 17.73 1.11
N GLY A 60 10.64 16.59 1.64
CA GLY A 60 9.64 16.51 2.69
C GLY A 60 8.21 16.87 2.26
N TYR A 61 7.99 17.30 1.01
CA TYR A 61 6.67 17.63 0.50
C TYR A 61 5.97 16.41 -0.09
N TYR A 62 4.67 16.30 0.18
CA TYR A 62 3.85 15.27 -0.44
C TYR A 62 3.62 15.58 -1.92
N ILE A 63 3.93 14.61 -2.78
CA ILE A 63 3.58 14.65 -4.21
C ILE A 63 2.82 13.37 -4.54
N VAL A 64 1.72 13.49 -5.28
CA VAL A 64 0.85 12.37 -5.69
C VAL A 64 1.66 11.21 -6.30
N LYS A 65 2.67 11.53 -7.12
CA LYS A 65 3.57 10.53 -7.71
C LYS A 65 4.25 9.65 -6.65
N SER A 66 4.81 10.26 -5.60
CA SER A 66 5.47 9.52 -4.52
C SER A 66 4.48 8.72 -3.68
N GLY A 67 3.28 9.25 -3.44
CA GLY A 67 2.20 8.52 -2.78
C GLY A 67 1.75 7.30 -3.58
N TYR A 68 1.60 7.44 -4.90
CA TYR A 68 1.27 6.32 -5.78
C TYR A 68 2.36 5.23 -5.78
N HIS A 69 3.64 5.62 -5.87
CA HIS A 69 4.74 4.66 -5.79
C HIS A 69 4.76 3.90 -4.46
N LEU A 70 4.47 4.57 -3.34
CA LEU A 70 4.34 3.92 -2.04
C LEU A 70 3.14 2.96 -1.99
N ALA A 71 1.97 3.39 -2.48
CA ALA A 71 0.79 2.54 -2.51
C ALA A 71 1.03 1.28 -3.36
N ALA A 72 1.63 1.44 -4.53
CA ALA A 72 1.98 0.33 -5.41
C ALA A 72 3.03 -0.61 -4.81
N SER A 73 4.02 -0.08 -4.06
CA SER A 73 5.02 -0.93 -3.41
C SER A 73 4.45 -1.71 -2.23
N LEU A 74 3.55 -1.10 -1.45
CA LEU A 74 2.83 -1.79 -0.37
C LEU A 74 1.94 -2.90 -0.90
N GLU A 75 1.19 -2.63 -1.98
CA GLU A 75 0.40 -3.66 -2.65
C GLU A 75 1.29 -4.80 -3.17
N SER A 76 2.49 -4.49 -3.66
CA SER A 76 3.45 -5.51 -4.12
C SER A 76 4.03 -6.38 -3.01
N MET A 77 4.21 -5.85 -1.80
CA MET A 77 4.70 -6.60 -0.63
C MET A 77 3.69 -7.64 -0.13
N ASP A 78 2.38 -7.36 -0.25
CA ASP A 78 1.34 -8.35 0.09
C ASP A 78 1.24 -9.47 -0.97
N VAL A 79 1.86 -9.31 -2.15
CA VAL A 79 1.86 -10.29 -3.25
C VAL A 79 3.25 -10.83 -3.59
N ASP A 80 4.24 -10.70 -2.69
CA ASP A 80 5.69 -10.85 -2.97
C ASP A 80 6.19 -12.30 -3.26
N SER A 81 5.33 -13.14 -3.83
CA SER A 81 5.76 -14.36 -4.54
C SER A 81 5.07 -14.56 -5.90
N SER A 82 4.05 -13.77 -6.21
CA SER A 82 3.21 -13.96 -7.41
C SER A 82 3.45 -12.92 -8.51
N SER A 83 3.88 -11.69 -8.19
CA SER A 83 3.95 -10.62 -9.20
C SER A 83 5.06 -10.82 -10.26
N SER A 84 6.27 -11.22 -9.83
CA SER A 84 7.41 -11.51 -10.72
C SER A 84 7.18 -12.79 -11.55
N SER A 85 6.61 -13.82 -10.93
CA SER A 85 6.26 -15.10 -11.55
C SER A 85 5.12 -14.94 -12.56
N ASN A 86 4.12 -14.11 -12.28
CA ASN A 86 3.02 -13.82 -13.20
C ASN A 86 3.51 -13.09 -14.46
N ARG A 87 4.43 -12.13 -14.33
CA ARG A 87 5.04 -11.44 -15.49
C ARG A 87 5.85 -12.41 -16.37
N GLN A 88 6.63 -13.29 -15.76
CA GLN A 88 7.38 -14.32 -16.50
C GLN A 88 6.45 -15.32 -17.19
N TRP A 89 5.35 -15.70 -16.54
CA TRP A 89 4.35 -16.60 -17.10
C TRP A 89 3.66 -15.99 -18.32
N TRP A 90 3.24 -14.72 -18.24
CA TRP A 90 2.63 -14.02 -19.39
C TRP A 90 3.60 -13.88 -20.57
N ASN A 91 4.89 -13.59 -20.31
CA ASN A 91 5.90 -13.54 -21.38
C ASN A 91 5.99 -14.87 -22.14
N ARG A 92 5.98 -16.00 -21.41
CA ARG A 92 5.94 -17.35 -22.01
C ARG A 92 4.64 -17.59 -22.77
N PHE A 93 3.49 -17.28 -22.19
CA PHE A 93 2.18 -17.43 -22.83
C PHE A 93 2.10 -16.68 -24.17
N TRP A 94 2.58 -15.44 -24.23
CA TRP A 94 2.57 -14.63 -25.45
C TRP A 94 3.55 -15.14 -26.51
N SER A 95 4.64 -15.81 -26.11
CA SER A 95 5.62 -16.42 -27.03
C SER A 95 5.13 -17.67 -27.78
N LEU A 96 4.05 -18.32 -27.31
CA LEU A 96 3.52 -19.54 -27.92
C LEU A 96 3.08 -19.30 -29.38
N LYS A 97 3.29 -20.27 -30.29
CA LYS A 97 2.83 -20.17 -31.69
C LYS A 97 1.35 -20.52 -31.83
N LEU A 98 0.48 -19.78 -31.14
CA LEU A 98 -0.97 -19.93 -31.22
C LEU A 98 -1.63 -18.78 -32.00
N PRO A 99 -2.78 -19.01 -32.67
CA PRO A 99 -3.57 -17.94 -33.27
C PRO A 99 -3.93 -16.86 -32.24
N LYS A 100 -3.85 -15.58 -32.66
CA LYS A 100 -4.13 -14.43 -31.77
C LYS A 100 -5.50 -14.51 -31.10
N LYS A 101 -6.52 -14.99 -31.82
CA LYS A 101 -7.89 -15.16 -31.28
C LYS A 101 -7.92 -16.09 -30.06
N VAL A 102 -7.19 -17.20 -30.11
CA VAL A 102 -7.11 -18.19 -29.02
C VAL A 102 -6.36 -17.61 -27.82
N LYS A 103 -5.23 -16.93 -28.06
CA LYS A 103 -4.47 -16.26 -26.98
C LYS A 103 -5.30 -15.21 -26.26
N MET A 104 -6.03 -14.37 -27.00
CA MET A 104 -6.91 -13.36 -26.42
C MET A 104 -8.03 -13.99 -25.61
N PHE A 105 -8.66 -15.06 -26.12
CA PHE A 105 -9.70 -15.77 -25.39
C PHE A 105 -9.16 -16.37 -24.09
N ALA A 106 -8.05 -17.10 -24.14
CA ALA A 106 -7.42 -17.70 -22.96
C ALA A 106 -6.94 -16.63 -21.96
N TRP A 107 -6.37 -15.51 -22.42
CA TRP A 107 -6.04 -14.38 -21.54
C TRP A 107 -7.28 -13.86 -20.81
N ARG A 108 -8.39 -13.66 -21.53
CA ARG A 108 -9.66 -13.20 -20.91
C ARG A 108 -10.24 -14.23 -19.95
N PHE A 109 -10.10 -15.52 -20.25
CA PHE A 109 -10.57 -16.61 -19.40
C PHE A 109 -9.78 -16.67 -18.08
N ILE A 110 -8.44 -16.65 -18.16
CA ILE A 110 -7.55 -16.77 -17.00
C ILE A 110 -7.63 -15.57 -16.06
N ASN A 111 -7.92 -14.38 -16.59
CA ASN A 111 -8.06 -13.15 -15.79
C ASN A 111 -9.52 -12.85 -15.38
N ASP A 112 -10.44 -13.83 -15.46
CA ASP A 112 -11.87 -13.62 -15.19
C ASP A 112 -12.37 -12.31 -15.83
N ALA A 113 -12.12 -12.17 -17.13
CA ALA A 113 -12.46 -11.00 -17.94
C ALA A 113 -13.41 -11.35 -19.10
N LEU A 114 -13.95 -12.57 -19.09
CA LEU A 114 -15.05 -12.95 -19.96
C LEU A 114 -16.36 -12.32 -19.45
N PRO A 115 -17.22 -11.82 -20.34
CA PRO A 115 -18.49 -11.20 -19.99
C PRO A 115 -19.53 -12.29 -19.65
N THR A 116 -19.28 -13.08 -18.62
CA THR A 116 -20.25 -14.03 -18.08
C THR A 116 -21.18 -13.31 -17.10
N ALA A 117 -22.43 -13.78 -16.94
CA ALA A 117 -23.42 -13.16 -16.07
C ALA A 117 -22.93 -13.00 -14.62
N VAL A 118 -22.26 -14.04 -14.10
CA VAL A 118 -21.61 -14.03 -12.78
C VAL A 118 -20.58 -12.91 -12.68
N ASN A 119 -19.76 -12.74 -13.70
CA ASN A 119 -18.66 -11.79 -13.69
C ASN A 119 -19.12 -10.34 -13.91
N LEU A 120 -20.20 -10.16 -14.68
CA LEU A 120 -20.90 -8.88 -14.81
C LEU A 120 -21.58 -8.46 -13.50
N MET A 121 -22.16 -9.41 -12.76
CA MET A 121 -22.72 -9.16 -11.43
C MET A 121 -21.62 -8.83 -10.42
N HIS A 122 -20.51 -9.56 -10.41
CA HIS A 122 -19.36 -9.28 -9.56
C HIS A 122 -18.82 -7.85 -9.76
N ARG A 123 -18.80 -7.39 -11.02
CA ARG A 123 -18.42 -6.01 -11.39
C ARG A 123 -19.54 -4.98 -11.20
N LYS A 124 -20.69 -5.38 -10.63
CA LYS A 124 -21.88 -4.54 -10.39
C LYS A 124 -22.48 -3.89 -11.65
N ILE A 125 -22.24 -4.50 -12.81
CA ILE A 125 -22.79 -4.05 -14.11
C ILE A 125 -24.17 -4.67 -14.34
N SER A 126 -24.43 -5.86 -13.79
CA SER A 126 -25.71 -6.56 -13.90
C SER A 126 -26.26 -6.94 -12.53
N THR A 127 -27.58 -6.98 -12.42
CA THR A 127 -28.30 -7.25 -11.16
C THR A 127 -28.54 -8.75 -10.90
N SER A 128 -28.34 -9.59 -11.90
CA SER A 128 -28.55 -11.04 -11.83
C SER A 128 -27.30 -11.79 -12.31
N SER A 129 -26.91 -12.84 -11.57
CA SER A 129 -25.86 -13.79 -11.98
C SER A 129 -26.38 -14.89 -12.89
N ALA A 130 -27.69 -14.97 -13.11
CA ALA A 130 -28.30 -16.04 -13.87
C ALA A 130 -28.05 -15.87 -15.37
N CYS A 131 -27.67 -16.96 -16.03
CA CYS A 131 -27.47 -16.97 -17.47
C CYS A 131 -28.83 -16.95 -18.17
N ILE A 132 -29.05 -15.96 -19.04
CA ILE A 132 -30.29 -15.82 -19.82
C ILE A 132 -30.55 -17.06 -20.71
N LEU A 133 -29.48 -17.73 -21.15
CA LEU A 133 -29.58 -18.96 -21.94
C LEU A 133 -29.94 -20.19 -21.10
N CYS A 134 -29.54 -20.24 -19.83
CA CYS A 134 -29.86 -21.35 -18.93
C CYS A 134 -31.24 -21.22 -18.28
N LEU A 135 -31.80 -20.01 -18.23
CA LEU A 135 -33.15 -19.72 -17.73
C LEU A 135 -34.27 -20.01 -18.75
N CYS A 136 -33.92 -20.17 -20.04
CA CYS A 136 -34.86 -20.46 -21.13
C CYS A 136 -34.89 -21.95 -21.52
N ALA A 137 -34.23 -22.83 -20.77
CA ALA A 137 -34.18 -24.27 -21.02
C ALA A 137 -35.04 -25.04 -20.02
#